data_AF-A0A533YC70-F1
#
_entry.id   AF-A0A533YC70-F1
#
_cell.length_a   1.000
_cell.length_b   1.000
_cell.length_c   1.000
_cell.angle_alpha   90.00
_cell.angle_beta   90.00
_cell.angle_gamma   90.00
#
_symmetry.space_group_name_H-M   'P 1'
#
loop_
_entity.id
_entity.type
_entity.pdbx_description
1 polymer ?
#
loop_
_entity_poly.entity_id
_entity_poly.type
_entity_poly.pdbx_seq_one_letter_code
_entity_poly.pdbx_strand_id
1 'polypeptide(L)'
;MNTQSTAHGHIDITETLVRLYVFLAQSLDRCLNEAARATYPEQELQSHLSSTRAELMEILSVNRVVKGKVEQECNQVLSLIAACLPDRAGKTAAMDEVKAERTVLKNKTMALSDLLAVFRAA
;
A
#
# COMPACT_ATOMS: atom_id res chain seq x y z
N MET A 1 29.23 1.72 -17.07
CA MET A 1 28.86 1.24 -15.71
C MET A 1 27.42 1.66 -15.35
N ASN A 2 26.45 1.60 -16.28
CA ASN A 2 25.15 2.25 -16.09
C ASN A 2 23.96 1.29 -15.86
N THR A 3 24.05 0.05 -16.32
CA THR A 3 22.92 -0.92 -16.25
C THR A 3 22.71 -1.47 -14.83
N GLN A 4 23.79 -1.68 -14.09
CA GLN A 4 23.73 -2.22 -12.73
C GLN A 4 23.19 -1.20 -11.71
N SER A 5 23.50 0.09 -11.91
CA SER A 5 22.97 1.18 -11.09
C SER A 5 21.49 1.46 -11.36
N THR A 6 21.02 1.31 -12.60
CA THR A 6 19.59 1.43 -12.93
C THR A 6 18.77 0.24 -12.44
N ALA A 7 19.33 -0.97 -12.50
CA ALA A 7 18.67 -2.18 -11.98
C ALA A 7 18.44 -2.09 -10.46
N HIS A 8 19.44 -1.60 -9.70
CA HIS A 8 19.28 -1.35 -8.26
C HIS A 8 18.15 -0.35 -7.97
N GLY A 9 18.08 0.75 -8.74
CA GLY A 9 17.00 1.73 -8.58
C GLY A 9 15.61 1.15 -8.83
N HIS A 10 15.44 0.29 -9.84
CA HIS A 10 14.14 -0.35 -10.13
C HIS A 10 13.71 -1.35 -9.05
N ILE A 11 14.67 -2.08 -8.46
CA ILE A 11 14.42 -2.96 -7.33
C ILE A 11 13.94 -2.13 -6.13
N ASP A 12 14.69 -1.12 -5.72
CA ASP A 12 14.38 -0.28 -4.54
C ASP A 12 13.01 0.40 -4.65
N ILE A 13 12.69 0.95 -5.83
CA ILE A 13 11.37 1.55 -6.12
C ILE A 13 10.27 0.52 -5.96
N THR A 14 10.44 -0.66 -6.57
CA THR A 14 9.41 -1.69 -6.59
C THR A 14 9.23 -2.32 -5.20
N GLU A 15 10.30 -2.49 -4.42
CA GLU A 15 10.22 -2.93 -3.02
C GLU A 15 9.46 -1.93 -2.16
N THR A 16 9.72 -0.64 -2.34
CA THR A 16 9.03 0.43 -1.60
C THR A 16 7.54 0.47 -1.96
N LEU A 17 7.18 0.28 -3.24
CA LEU A 17 5.79 0.13 -3.67
C LEU A 17 5.10 -1.10 -3.05
N VAL A 18 5.75 -2.26 -3.05
CA VAL A 18 5.23 -3.47 -2.39
C VAL A 18 4.99 -3.21 -0.92
N ARG A 19 5.97 -2.61 -0.22
CA ARG A 19 5.87 -2.29 1.21
C ARG A 19 4.68 -1.35 1.49
N LEU A 20 4.50 -0.31 0.67
CA LEU A 20 3.35 0.59 0.79
C LEU A 20 2.02 -0.18 0.69
N TYR A 21 1.85 -0.98 -0.37
CA TYR A 21 0.59 -1.69 -0.59
C TYR A 21 0.32 -2.77 0.46
N VAL A 22 1.36 -3.40 1.01
CA VAL A 22 1.23 -4.31 2.17
C VAL A 22 0.69 -3.57 3.39
N PHE A 23 1.23 -2.40 3.74
CA PHE A 23 0.73 -1.63 4.89
C PHE A 23 -0.68 -1.10 4.70
N LEU A 24 -1.03 -0.66 3.48
CA LEU A 24 -2.40 -0.28 3.13
C LEU A 24 -3.36 -1.47 3.27
N ALA A 25 -2.97 -2.64 2.78
CA ALA A 25 -3.75 -3.87 2.89
C ALA A 25 -3.94 -4.30 4.35
N GLN A 26 -2.89 -4.27 5.17
CA GLN A 26 -2.96 -4.56 6.60
C GLN A 26 -3.89 -3.59 7.34
N SER A 27 -3.90 -2.32 6.94
CA SER A 27 -4.80 -1.32 7.52
C SER A 27 -6.27 -1.60 7.17
N LEU A 28 -6.57 -2.04 5.94
CA LEU A 28 -7.91 -2.51 5.57
C LEU A 28 -8.29 -3.81 6.29
N ASP A 29 -7.36 -4.75 6.46
CA ASP A 29 -7.62 -6.03 7.16
C ASP A 29 -8.07 -5.81 8.61
N ARG A 30 -7.56 -4.78 9.29
CA ARG A 30 -8.03 -4.36 10.63
C ARG A 30 -9.46 -3.84 10.65
N CYS A 31 -9.96 -3.33 9.53
CA CYS A 31 -11.36 -2.92 9.41
C CYS A 31 -12.28 -4.13 9.26
N LEU A 32 -11.78 -5.20 8.63
CA LEU A 32 -12.54 -6.42 8.33
C LEU A 32 -12.48 -7.47 9.44
N ASN A 33 -11.39 -7.53 10.22
CA ASN A 33 -11.14 -8.62 11.15
C ASN A 33 -10.51 -8.13 12.47
N GLU A 34 -11.11 -8.49 13.60
CA GLU A 34 -10.57 -8.21 14.93
C GLU A 34 -9.25 -8.94 15.20
N ALA A 35 -9.04 -10.14 14.64
CA ALA A 35 -7.78 -10.86 14.78
C ALA A 35 -6.60 -10.09 14.15
N ALA A 36 -6.84 -9.36 13.06
CA ALA A 36 -5.81 -8.53 12.43
C ALA A 36 -5.40 -7.33 13.33
N ARG A 37 -6.27 -6.90 14.24
CA ARG A 37 -5.94 -5.85 15.23
C ARG A 37 -5.04 -6.37 16.35
N ALA A 38 -5.10 -7.67 16.65
CA ALA A 38 -4.33 -8.30 17.71
C ALA A 38 -2.88 -8.62 17.30
N THR A 39 -2.63 -8.89 16.02
CA THR A 39 -1.33 -9.38 15.53
C THR A 39 -0.25 -8.32 15.45
N TYR A 40 -0.62 -7.04 15.23
CA TYR A 40 0.37 -5.98 15.00
C TYR A 40 -0.09 -4.63 15.58
N PRO A 41 0.77 -3.91 16.35
CA PRO A 41 0.39 -2.65 16.97
C PRO A 41 -0.04 -1.59 15.94
N GLU A 42 -1.14 -0.88 16.23
CA GLU A 42 -1.67 0.14 15.31
C GLU A 42 -0.68 1.27 15.06
N GLN A 43 -0.04 1.73 16.13
CA GLN A 43 0.88 2.86 16.08
C GLN A 43 2.10 2.55 15.20
N GLU A 44 2.63 1.34 15.30
CA GLU A 44 3.74 0.89 14.45
C GLU A 44 3.32 0.78 12.98
N LEU A 45 2.10 0.29 12.72
CA LEU A 45 1.57 0.22 11.35
C LEU A 45 1.43 1.61 10.74
N GLN A 46 0.85 2.54 11.48
CA GLN A 46 0.68 3.92 11.01
C GLN A 46 2.02 4.62 10.80
N SER A 47 2.99 4.39 11.68
CA SER A 47 4.34 4.93 11.53
C SER A 47 5.03 4.40 10.27
N HIS A 48 5.04 3.08 10.06
CA HIS A 48 5.65 2.47 8.88
C HIS A 48 4.93 2.87 7.59
N LEU A 49 3.58 2.94 7.60
CA LEU A 49 2.80 3.40 6.47
C LEU A 49 3.15 4.84 6.10
N SER A 50 3.20 5.73 7.10
CA SER A 50 3.53 7.15 6.90
C SER A 50 4.94 7.33 6.35
N SER A 51 5.93 6.66 6.96
CA SER A 51 7.32 6.71 6.51
C SER A 51 7.49 6.17 5.08
N THR A 52 6.91 4.99 4.80
CA THR A 52 6.99 4.37 3.47
C THR A 52 6.30 5.21 2.41
N ARG A 53 5.15 5.80 2.73
CA ARG A 53 4.44 6.71 1.83
C ARG A 53 5.30 7.94 1.53
N ALA A 54 5.88 8.58 2.55
CA ALA A 54 6.70 9.77 2.37
C ALA A 54 7.93 9.48 1.49
N GLU A 55 8.64 8.38 1.77
CA GLU A 55 9.76 7.90 0.96
C GLU A 55 9.36 7.69 -0.51
N LEU A 56 8.25 6.98 -0.76
CA LEU A 56 7.80 6.74 -2.12
C LEU A 56 7.36 8.02 -2.84
N MET A 57 6.73 8.97 -2.15
CA MET A 57 6.34 10.26 -2.73
C MET A 57 7.54 11.11 -3.17
N GLU A 58 8.67 10.96 -2.48
CA GLU A 58 9.93 11.60 -2.84
C GLU A 58 10.55 10.92 -4.05
N ILE A 59 10.64 9.59 -4.03
CA ILE A 59 11.16 8.78 -5.14
C ILE A 59 10.37 9.05 -6.44
N LEU A 60 9.04 9.14 -6.35
CA LEU A 60 8.16 9.39 -7.49
C LEU A 60 8.08 10.86 -7.91
N SER A 61 8.77 11.79 -7.24
CA SER A 61 8.74 13.22 -7.56
C SER A 61 9.14 13.52 -9.02
N VAL A 62 10.02 12.68 -9.59
CA VAL A 62 10.47 12.74 -10.98
C VAL A 62 9.42 12.26 -12.00
N ASN A 63 8.39 11.52 -11.55
CA ASN A 63 7.28 11.05 -12.37
C ASN A 63 5.94 11.45 -11.74
N ARG A 64 5.52 12.68 -12.03
CA ARG A 64 4.30 13.29 -11.48
C ARG A 64 3.02 12.50 -11.77
N VAL A 65 2.97 11.80 -12.90
CA VAL A 65 1.79 10.99 -13.28
C VAL A 65 1.67 9.77 -12.38
N VAL A 66 2.77 9.04 -12.19
CA VAL A 66 2.76 7.86 -11.30
C VAL A 66 2.57 8.29 -9.85
N LYS A 67 3.24 9.37 -9.43
CA LYS A 67 3.04 9.96 -8.10
C LYS A 67 1.56 10.25 -7.81
N GLY A 68 0.90 11.00 -8.69
CA GLY A 68 -0.51 11.37 -8.51
C GLY A 68 -1.45 10.15 -8.43
N LYS A 69 -1.17 9.09 -9.21
CA LYS A 69 -1.95 7.84 -9.12
C LYS A 69 -1.78 7.14 -7.77
N VAL A 70 -0.54 7.01 -7.29
CA VAL A 70 -0.27 6.36 -6.00
C VAL A 70 -0.83 7.20 -4.84
N GLU A 71 -0.75 8.53 -4.91
CA GLU A 71 -1.37 9.43 -3.93
C GLU A 71 -2.88 9.26 -3.86
N GLN A 72 -3.55 9.20 -5.02
CA GLN A 72 -4.98 8.97 -5.10
C GLN A 72 -5.37 7.63 -4.48
N GLU A 73 -4.65 6.56 -4.79
CA GLU A 73 -4.87 5.23 -4.21
C GLU A 73 -4.69 5.24 -2.69
N CYS A 74 -3.64 5.89 -2.17
CA CYS A 74 -3.44 6.04 -0.73
C CYS A 74 -4.60 6.79 -0.08
N ASN A 75 -5.04 7.91 -0.68
CA ASN A 75 -6.11 8.73 -0.13
C ASN A 75 -7.46 7.98 -0.12
N GLN A 76 -7.74 7.22 -1.18
CA GLN A 76 -8.93 6.37 -1.27
C GLN A 76 -8.94 5.32 -0.15
N VAL A 77 -7.85 4.57 0.02
CA VAL A 77 -7.73 3.55 1.07
C VAL A 77 -7.85 4.17 2.47
N LEU A 78 -7.17 5.28 2.74
CA LEU A 78 -7.22 5.95 4.03
C LEU A 78 -8.61 6.49 4.36
N SER A 79 -9.33 6.99 3.35
CA SER A 79 -10.73 7.42 3.50
C SER A 79 -11.64 6.25 3.89
N LEU A 80 -11.47 5.09 3.24
CA LEU A 80 -12.21 3.87 3.58
C LEU A 80 -11.93 3.41 5.02
N ILE A 81 -10.67 3.43 5.45
CA ILE A 81 -10.29 3.08 6.82
C ILE A 81 -10.95 4.01 7.84
N ALA A 82 -10.94 5.33 7.59
CA ALA A 82 -11.59 6.31 8.45
C ALA A 82 -13.12 6.09 8.52
N ALA A 83 -13.74 5.67 7.42
CA ALA A 83 -15.17 5.36 7.36
C ALA A 83 -15.55 4.06 8.12
N CYS A 84 -14.60 3.18 8.42
CA CYS A 84 -14.83 1.93 9.16
C CYS A 84 -14.94 2.10 10.68
N LEU A 85 -14.72 3.31 11.20
CA LEU A 85 -14.81 3.61 12.63
C LEU A 85 -16.27 3.50 13.13
N PRO A 86 -16.48 3.02 14.38
CA PRO A 86 -17.69 2.32 14.82
C PRO A 86 -19.02 3.10 14.89
N ASP A 87 -19.08 4.37 14.48
CA ASP A 87 -20.21 5.25 14.81
C ASP A 87 -21.10 5.67 13.62
N ARG A 88 -21.14 4.88 12.52
CA ARG A 88 -21.88 5.30 11.32
C ARG A 88 -22.84 4.22 10.78
N ALA A 89 -24.09 4.63 10.52
CA ALA A 89 -25.18 3.84 9.95
C ALA A 89 -24.98 3.35 8.49
N GLY A 90 -23.75 3.36 7.98
CA GLY A 90 -23.36 2.95 6.61
C GLY A 90 -22.38 1.77 6.56
N LYS A 91 -22.27 1.00 7.65
CA LYS A 91 -21.23 -0.02 7.87
C LYS A 91 -21.18 -1.10 6.78
N THR A 92 -22.30 -1.53 6.22
CA THR A 92 -22.33 -2.62 5.22
C THR A 92 -21.75 -2.21 3.86
N ALA A 93 -22.18 -1.08 3.30
CA ALA A 93 -21.63 -0.58 2.03
C ALA A 93 -20.14 -0.25 2.13
N ALA A 94 -19.72 0.39 3.23
CA ALA A 94 -18.30 0.67 3.49
C ALA A 94 -17.46 -0.62 3.60
N MET A 95 -18.02 -1.70 4.17
CA MET A 95 -17.33 -2.99 4.27
C MET A 95 -17.16 -3.68 2.91
N ASP A 96 -18.13 -3.57 2.01
CA ASP A 96 -18.01 -4.14 0.67
C ASP A 96 -16.97 -3.38 -0.17
N GLU A 97 -16.91 -2.04 -0.04
CA GLU A 97 -15.85 -1.22 -0.65
C GLU A 97 -14.46 -1.57 -0.10
N VAL A 98 -14.33 -1.78 1.22
CA VAL A 98 -13.07 -2.22 1.84
C VAL A 98 -12.61 -3.57 1.31
N LYS A 99 -13.52 -4.54 1.13
CA LYS A 99 -13.17 -5.85 0.53
C LYS A 99 -12.76 -5.73 -0.94
N ALA A 100 -13.45 -4.89 -1.69
CA ALA A 100 -13.13 -4.63 -3.09
C ALA A 100 -11.72 -4.03 -3.21
N GLU A 101 -11.44 -2.97 -2.44
CA GLU A 101 -10.13 -2.31 -2.40
C GLU A 101 -9.04 -3.28 -1.93
N ARG A 102 -9.32 -4.12 -0.92
CA ARG A 102 -8.39 -5.13 -0.43
C ARG A 102 -7.99 -6.14 -1.51
N THR A 103 -8.93 -6.50 -2.39
CA THR A 103 -8.69 -7.39 -3.54
C THR A 103 -7.80 -6.71 -4.58
N VAL A 104 -8.04 -5.43 -4.86
CA VAL A 104 -7.18 -4.63 -5.75
C VAL A 104 -5.75 -4.57 -5.22
N LEU A 105 -5.56 -4.25 -3.94
CA LEU A 105 -4.23 -4.20 -3.32
C LEU A 105 -3.53 -5.57 -3.33
N LYS A 106 -4.27 -6.67 -3.13
CA LYS A 106 -3.72 -8.03 -3.24
C LYS A 106 -3.15 -8.28 -4.63
N ASN A 107 -3.93 -8.00 -5.67
CA ASN A 107 -3.52 -8.23 -7.05
C ASN A 107 -2.29 -7.40 -7.44
N LYS A 108 -2.27 -6.12 -7.05
CA LYS A 108 -1.11 -5.23 -7.26
C LYS A 108 0.14 -5.73 -6.55
N THR A 109 0.00 -6.15 -5.29
CA THR A 109 1.12 -6.66 -4.49
C THR A 109 1.70 -7.94 -5.10
N MET A 110 0.85 -8.85 -5.59
CA MET A 110 1.29 -10.06 -6.29
C MET A 110 2.07 -9.71 -7.56
N ALA A 111 1.50 -8.88 -8.43
CA ALA A 111 2.16 -8.49 -9.68
C ALA A 111 3.51 -7.80 -9.46
N LEU A 112 3.62 -6.94 -8.44
CA LEU A 112 4.88 -6.27 -8.10
C LEU A 112 5.89 -7.23 -7.45
N SER A 113 5.43 -8.24 -6.71
CA SER A 113 6.30 -9.28 -6.14
C SER A 113 6.88 -10.16 -7.25
N ASP A 114 6.07 -10.52 -8.25
CA ASP A 114 6.54 -11.24 -9.44
C ASP A 114 7.55 -10.39 -10.23
N LEU A 115 7.28 -9.09 -10.40
CA LEU A 115 8.19 -8.17 -11.06
C LEU A 115 9.53 -8.02 -10.30
N LEU A 116 9.49 -7.96 -8.96
CA LEU A 116 10.69 -7.98 -8.13
C LEU A 116 11.51 -9.24 -8.32
N ALA A 117 10.86 -10.41 -8.41
CA ALA A 117 11.54 -11.66 -8.67
C ALA A 117 12.26 -11.64 -10.02
N VAL A 118 11.63 -11.07 -11.06
CA VAL A 118 12.26 -10.87 -12.38
C VAL A 118 13.45 -9.92 -12.30
N PHE A 119 13.33 -8.77 -11.64
CA PHE A 119 14.44 -7.82 -11.51
C PHE A 119 15.62 -8.37 -10.72
N ARG A 120 15.38 -9.21 -9.71
CA ARG A 120 16.45 -9.86 -8.92
C ARG A 120 17.14 -11.01 -9.65
N ALA A 121 16.51 -11.58 -10.67
CA ALA A 121 17.07 -12.67 -11.47
C ALA A 121 17.88 -12.17 -12.69
N ALA A 122 17.81 -10.86 -13.00
CA ALA A 122 18.50 -10.21 -14.13
C ALA A 122 19.86 -9.63 -13.71
#